data_AF-A0A7G2N3L7-F1
#
_entry.id   AF-A0A7G2N3L7-F1
#
_cell.length_a   1.000
_cell.length_b   1.000
_cell.length_c   1.000
_cell.angle_alpha   90.00
_cell.angle_beta   90.00
_cell.angle_gamma   90.00
#
_symmetry.space_group_name_H-M   'P 1'
#
loop_
_entity.id
_entity.type
_entity.pdbx_description
1 polymer ?
#
loop_
_entity_poly.entity_id
_entity_poly.type
_entity_poly.pdbx_seq_one_letter_code
_entity_poly.pdbx_strand_id
1 'polypeptide(L)'
;MLKYLLKKTIKTDEGYKRYQLLWLPLRILLILVMYLVVYRQFGLSSTFYGMVIGSSIPLVMHLIWLFRLLNNPKRLNAARLRLTDERRKIVEQEVWAHIGWIMMLLTTCLMVSVLCLGSIQLNVYPFIGVVYAMLIYRWVKLRK
;
A
#
# COMPACT_ATOMS: atom_id res chain seq x y z
N MET A 1 -1.43 -1.28 -15.68
CA MET A 1 -2.23 -2.16 -16.58
C MET A 1 -1.88 -3.65 -16.50
N LEU A 2 -0.60 -4.05 -16.50
CA LEU A 2 -0.17 -5.47 -16.50
C LEU A 2 -0.77 -6.33 -15.37
N LYS A 3 -0.82 -5.77 -14.15
CA LYS A 3 -1.47 -6.38 -12.98
C LYS A 3 -2.97 -6.65 -13.17
N TYR A 4 -3.65 -5.85 -14.01
CA TYR A 4 -5.07 -5.98 -14.29
C TYR A 4 -5.35 -7.05 -15.35
N LEU A 5 -4.52 -7.10 -16.40
CA LEU A 5 -4.59 -8.14 -17.42
C LEU A 5 -4.35 -9.53 -16.83
N LEU A 6 -3.32 -9.68 -15.98
CA LEU A 6 -3.02 -10.92 -15.25
C LEU A 6 -4.10 -11.30 -14.24
N LYS A 7 -4.81 -10.34 -13.65
CA LYS A 7 -5.93 -10.61 -12.73
C LYS A 7 -7.17 -11.14 -13.45
N LYS A 8 -7.45 -10.66 -14.67
CA LYS A 8 -8.63 -11.04 -15.45
C LYS A 8 -8.53 -12.47 -16.02
N THR A 9 -7.32 -13.00 -16.15
CA THR A 9 -7.06 -14.37 -16.63
C THR A 9 -7.22 -15.43 -15.54
N ILE A 10 -7.33 -15.05 -14.26
CA ILE A 10 -7.45 -15.99 -13.14
C ILE A 10 -8.90 -16.47 -13.04
N LYS A 11 -9.20 -17.58 -13.71
CA LYS A 11 -10.51 -18.28 -13.62
C LYS A 11 -10.49 -19.42 -12.60
N THR A 12 -9.31 -19.91 -12.21
CA THR A 12 -9.14 -21.07 -11.32
C THR A 12 -8.49 -20.69 -9.99
N ASP A 13 -8.78 -21.47 -8.95
CA ASP A 13 -8.21 -21.28 -7.61
C ASP A 13 -6.69 -21.47 -7.60
N GLU A 14 -6.16 -22.39 -8.40
CA GLU A 14 -4.72 -22.57 -8.58
C GLU A 14 -4.06 -21.35 -9.25
N GLY A 15 -4.73 -20.74 -10.24
CA GLY A 15 -4.25 -19.51 -10.87
C GLY A 15 -4.14 -18.36 -9.85
N TYR A 16 -5.07 -18.29 -8.90
CA TYR A 16 -5.05 -17.31 -7.83
C TYR A 16 -3.90 -17.56 -6.83
N LYS A 17 -3.63 -18.83 -6.49
CA LYS A 17 -2.47 -19.21 -5.66
C LYS A 17 -1.16 -18.81 -6.31
N ARG A 18 -0.96 -19.17 -7.59
CA ARG A 18 0.25 -18.82 -8.36
C ARG A 18 0.44 -17.31 -8.46
N TYR A 19 -0.64 -16.56 -8.70
CA TYR A 19 -0.61 -15.09 -8.69
C TYR A 19 -0.14 -14.54 -7.33
N GLN A 20 -0.72 -14.99 -6.22
CA GLN A 20 -0.29 -14.52 -4.90
C GLN A 20 1.18 -14.86 -4.60
N LEU A 21 1.62 -16.07 -4.96
CA LEU A 21 3.00 -16.52 -4.80
C LEU A 21 4.00 -15.74 -5.64
N LEU A 22 3.62 -15.27 -6.83
CA LEU A 22 4.49 -14.46 -7.70
C LEU A 22 4.61 -13.01 -7.21
N TRP A 23 3.53 -12.45 -6.64
CA TRP A 23 3.53 -11.08 -6.11
C TRP A 23 4.21 -10.93 -4.75
N LEU A 24 4.30 -12.01 -3.98
CA LEU A 24 4.92 -12.03 -2.66
C LEU A 24 6.43 -11.69 -2.70
N PRO A 25 7.28 -12.34 -3.52
CA PRO A 25 8.70 -11.99 -3.61
C PRO A 25 8.91 -10.57 -4.15
N LEU A 26 8.06 -10.12 -5.08
CA LEU A 26 8.13 -8.75 -5.59
C LEU A 26 7.90 -7.72 -4.48
N ARG A 27 6.94 -7.97 -3.57
CA ARG A 27 6.70 -7.09 -2.42
C ARG A 27 7.86 -7.10 -1.42
N ILE A 28 8.44 -8.27 -1.14
CA ILE A 28 9.61 -8.39 -0.25
C ILE A 28 10.79 -7.60 -0.84
N LEU A 29 11.05 -7.76 -2.14
CA LEU A 29 12.11 -7.03 -2.83
C LEU A 29 11.92 -5.51 -2.74
N LEU A 30 10.68 -5.03 -2.91
CA LEU A 30 10.37 -3.60 -2.84
C LEU A 30 10.60 -3.02 -1.43
N ILE A 31 10.29 -3.79 -0.39
CA ILE A 31 10.55 -3.42 1.01
C ILE A 31 12.07 -3.40 1.28
N LEU A 32 12.82 -4.39 0.79
CA LEU A 32 14.28 -4.42 0.91
C LEU A 32 14.95 -3.23 0.21
N VAL A 33 14.48 -2.86 -0.99
CA VAL A 33 14.95 -1.66 -1.68
C VAL A 33 14.67 -0.41 -0.83
N MET A 34 13.50 -0.33 -0.20
CA MET A 34 13.19 0.80 0.69
C MET A 34 14.13 0.87 1.89
N TYR A 35 14.46 -0.27 2.51
CA TYR A 35 15.45 -0.33 3.60
C TYR A 35 16.83 0.11 3.15
N LEU A 36 17.26 -0.28 1.94
CA LEU A 36 18.53 0.16 1.37
C LEU A 36 18.59 1.67 1.19
N VAL A 37 17.51 2.29 0.68
CA VAL A 37 17.42 3.75 0.51
C VAL A 37 17.50 4.46 1.86
N VAL A 38 16.74 4.01 2.85
CA VAL A 38 16.72 4.61 4.19
C VAL A 38 18.05 4.41 4.91
N TYR A 39 18.67 3.24 4.78
CA TYR A 39 20.01 2.97 5.31
C TYR A 39 21.06 3.91 4.68
N ARG A 40 21.00 4.13 3.36
CA ARG A 40 21.88 5.08 2.66
C ARG A 40 21.75 6.51 3.17
N GLN A 41 20.56 6.91 3.61
CA GLN A 41 20.27 8.29 3.98
C GLN A 41 20.40 8.57 5.47
N PHE A 42 20.08 7.60 6.33
CA PHE A 42 20.01 7.78 7.78
C PHE A 42 20.92 6.81 8.57
N GLY A 43 21.63 5.90 7.91
CA GLY A 43 22.49 4.90 8.56
C GLY A 43 21.75 4.01 9.56
N LEU A 44 22.47 3.50 10.56
CA LEU A 44 21.91 2.72 11.68
C LEU A 44 21.31 3.63 12.77
N SER A 45 20.38 4.49 12.39
CA SER A 45 19.69 5.41 13.30
C SER A 45 18.41 4.80 13.89
N SER A 46 17.88 5.41 14.95
CA SER A 46 16.57 5.07 15.53
C SER A 46 15.44 5.11 14.48
N THR A 47 15.53 6.00 13.49
CA THR A 47 14.60 6.10 12.36
C THR A 47 14.65 4.87 11.46
N PHE A 48 15.85 4.34 11.19
CA PHE A 48 16.01 3.09 10.43
C PHE A 48 15.38 1.90 11.16
N TYR A 49 15.71 1.72 12.45
CA TYR A 49 15.13 0.63 13.25
C TYR A 49 13.61 0.76 13.41
N GLY A 50 13.11 1.98 13.61
CA GLY A 50 11.67 2.26 13.68
C GLY A 50 10.94 1.90 12.37
N MET A 51 11.54 2.20 11.22
CA MET A 51 10.97 1.82 9.93
C MET A 51 11.01 0.30 9.71
N VAL A 52 12.13 -0.35 10.02
CA VAL A 52 12.29 -1.80 9.88
C VAL A 52 11.25 -2.53 10.74
N ILE A 53 11.13 -2.18 12.02
CA ILE A 53 10.13 -2.76 12.93
C ILE A 53 8.70 -2.44 12.44
N GLY A 54 8.43 -1.18 12.08
CA GLY A 54 7.10 -0.74 11.66
C GLY A 54 6.60 -1.40 10.36
N SER A 55 7.50 -1.78 9.45
CA SER A 55 7.16 -2.42 8.17
C SER A 55 7.24 -3.95 8.20
N SER A 56 8.05 -4.53 9.08
CA SER A 56 8.12 -5.98 9.28
C SER A 56 6.86 -6.54 9.97
N ILE A 57 6.24 -5.80 10.90
CA ILE A 57 4.99 -6.24 11.56
C ILE A 57 3.84 -6.48 10.55
N PRO A 58 3.49 -5.52 9.65
CA PRO A 58 2.50 -5.74 8.59
C PRO A 58 2.86 -6.89 7.66
N LEU A 59 4.16 -7.09 7.39
CA LEU A 59 4.64 -8.17 6.53
C LEU A 59 4.39 -9.54 7.16
N VAL A 60 4.72 -9.71 8.45
CA VAL A 60 4.45 -10.93 9.20
C VAL A 60 2.95 -11.21 9.28
N MET A 61 2.14 -10.18 9.58
CA MET A 61 0.68 -10.30 9.56
C MET A 61 0.16 -10.74 8.18
N HIS A 62 0.72 -10.20 7.10
CA HIS A 62 0.33 -10.57 5.75
C HIS A 62 0.70 -12.01 5.42
N LEU A 63 1.88 -12.48 5.83
CA LEU A 63 2.31 -13.88 5.67
C LEU A 63 1.39 -14.84 6.42
N ILE A 64 1.04 -14.54 7.68
CA ILE A 64 0.10 -15.36 8.46
C ILE A 64 -1.27 -15.43 7.77
N TRP A 65 -1.76 -14.30 7.27
CA TRP A 65 -3.02 -14.25 6.53
C TRP A 65 -2.95 -15.08 5.24
N LEU A 66 -1.86 -14.96 4.49
CA LEU A 66 -1.65 -15.67 3.23
C LEU A 66 -1.57 -17.18 3.45
N PHE A 67 -0.86 -17.63 4.49
CA PHE A 67 -0.81 -19.05 4.86
C PHE A 67 -2.19 -19.59 5.23
N ARG A 68 -2.96 -18.86 6.04
CA ARG A 68 -4.36 -19.20 6.38
C ARG A 68 -5.27 -19.22 5.16
N LEU A 69 -5.00 -18.39 4.15
CA LEU A 69 -5.77 -18.31 2.91
C LEU A 69 -5.46 -19.49 1.98
N LEU A 70 -4.19 -19.84 1.81
CA LEU A 70 -3.74 -20.92 0.94
C LEU A 70 -4.17 -22.31 1.45
N ASN A 71 -4.27 -22.48 2.77
CA ASN A 71 -4.71 -23.73 3.40
C ASN A 71 -6.23 -23.93 3.41
N ASN A 72 -7.05 -22.91 3.12
CA ASN A 72 -8.50 -23.00 3.17
C ASN A 72 -9.16 -22.75 1.80
N PRO A 73 -9.68 -23.79 1.12
CA PRO A 73 -10.25 -23.64 -0.23
C PRO A 73 -11.49 -22.73 -0.24
N LYS A 74 -12.33 -22.75 0.81
CA LYS A 74 -13.48 -21.85 0.95
C LYS A 74 -13.07 -20.37 1.01
N ARG A 75 -11.99 -20.06 1.74
CA ARG A 75 -11.48 -18.67 1.86
C ARG A 75 -10.79 -18.23 0.58
N LEU A 76 -10.11 -19.14 -0.10
CA LEU A 76 -9.46 -18.89 -1.38
C LEU A 76 -10.47 -18.53 -2.47
N ASN A 77 -11.56 -19.29 -2.60
CA ASN A 77 -12.62 -19.00 -3.57
C ASN A 77 -13.32 -17.66 -3.26
N ALA A 78 -13.63 -17.39 -1.97
CA ALA A 78 -14.18 -16.10 -1.57
C ALA A 78 -13.22 -14.92 -1.87
N ALA A 79 -11.92 -15.10 -1.64
CA ALA A 79 -10.92 -14.08 -1.94
C ALA A 79 -10.72 -13.88 -3.45
N ARG A 80 -10.82 -14.96 -4.24
CA ARG A 80 -10.84 -14.91 -5.71
C ARG A 80 -12.04 -14.13 -6.21
N LEU A 81 -13.24 -14.48 -5.75
CA LEU A 81 -14.49 -13.79 -6.11
C LEU A 81 -14.41 -12.29 -5.80
N ARG A 82 -13.92 -11.92 -4.60
CA ARG A 82 -13.66 -10.52 -4.22
C ARG A 82 -12.63 -9.82 -5.10
N LEU A 83 -11.68 -10.57 -5.70
CA LEU A 83 -10.63 -10.02 -6.57
C LEU A 83 -11.15 -9.74 -7.99
N THR A 84 -12.10 -10.54 -8.45
CA THR A 84 -12.82 -10.38 -9.73
C THR A 84 -13.97 -9.39 -9.63
N ASP A 85 -14.46 -9.12 -8.42
CA ASP A 85 -15.56 -8.18 -8.17
C ASP A 85 -15.20 -6.76 -8.64
N GLU A 86 -15.77 -6.34 -9.77
CA GLU A 86 -15.46 -5.06 -10.39
C GLU A 86 -16.01 -3.88 -9.59
N ARG A 87 -17.10 -4.07 -8.84
CA ARG A 87 -17.67 -3.04 -7.96
C ARG A 87 -16.69 -2.60 -6.88
N ARG A 88 -15.98 -3.53 -6.25
CA ARG A 88 -14.95 -3.20 -5.25
C ARG A 88 -13.77 -2.45 -5.86
N LYS A 89 -13.43 -2.70 -7.13
CA LYS A 89 -12.35 -1.99 -7.83
C LYS A 89 -12.72 -0.55 -8.14
N ILE A 90 -13.97 -0.29 -8.53
CA ILE A 90 -14.48 1.07 -8.77
C ILE A 90 -14.41 1.86 -7.46
N VAL A 91 -14.88 1.27 -6.35
CA VAL A 91 -14.79 1.89 -5.02
C VAL A 91 -13.33 2.14 -4.60
N GLU A 92 -12.42 1.18 -4.83
CA GLU A 92 -10.99 1.39 -4.58
C GLU A 92 -10.43 2.56 -5.41
N GLN A 93 -10.77 2.64 -6.69
CA GLN A 93 -10.33 3.73 -7.57
C GLN A 93 -10.87 5.08 -7.14
N GLU A 94 -12.14 5.17 -6.74
CA GLU A 94 -12.74 6.40 -6.20
C GLU A 94 -12.06 6.85 -4.91
N VAL A 95 -11.75 5.91 -4.00
CA VAL A 95 -11.00 6.21 -2.77
C VAL A 95 -9.62 6.77 -3.09
N TRP A 96 -8.90 6.15 -4.03
CA TRP A 96 -7.59 6.63 -4.46
C TRP A 96 -7.67 7.96 -5.20
N ALA A 97 -8.71 8.19 -6.00
CA ALA A 97 -8.95 9.45 -6.67
C ALA A 97 -9.20 10.57 -5.63
N HIS A 98 -10.01 10.32 -4.61
CA HIS A 98 -10.25 11.28 -3.52
C HIS A 98 -8.96 11.62 -2.77
N ILE A 99 -8.16 10.61 -2.41
CA ILE A 99 -6.85 10.82 -1.75
C ILE A 99 -5.93 11.62 -2.68
N GLY A 100 -5.91 11.30 -3.98
CA GLY A 100 -5.12 11.98 -5.00
C GLY A 100 -5.48 13.46 -5.14
N TRP A 101 -6.78 13.78 -5.17
CA TRP A 101 -7.26 15.17 -5.20
C TRP A 101 -6.83 15.97 -3.96
N ILE A 102 -6.96 15.38 -2.77
CA ILE A 102 -6.51 16.02 -1.52
C ILE A 102 -5.01 16.27 -1.56
N MET A 103 -4.22 15.30 -2.05
CA MET A 103 -2.77 15.45 -2.18
C MET A 103 -2.39 16.53 -3.19
N MET A 104 -3.05 16.57 -4.35
CA MET A 104 -2.81 17.63 -5.34
C MET A 104 -3.11 19.02 -4.78
N LEU A 105 -4.19 19.17 -4.02
CA LEU A 105 -4.53 20.44 -3.39
C LEU A 105 -3.48 20.82 -2.35
N LEU A 106 -3.07 19.88 -1.49
CA LEU A 106 -2.03 20.11 -0.49
C LEU A 106 -0.69 20.51 -1.13
N THR A 107 -0.27 19.82 -2.19
CA THR A 107 0.98 20.14 -2.90
C THR A 107 0.90 21.48 -3.62
N THR A 108 -0.26 21.82 -4.20
CA THR A 108 -0.48 23.12 -4.85
C THR A 108 -0.39 24.25 -3.83
N CYS A 109 -1.03 24.10 -2.66
CA CYS A 109 -0.92 25.07 -1.57
C CYS A 109 0.54 25.24 -1.11
N LEU A 110 1.26 24.14 -0.91
CA LEU A 110 2.68 24.20 -0.55
C LEU A 110 3.52 24.92 -1.62
N MET A 111 3.26 24.66 -2.91
CA MET A 111 3.96 25.33 -4.01
C MET A 111 3.72 26.85 -4.00
N VAL A 112 2.45 27.28 -3.83
CA VAL A 112 2.10 28.70 -3.73
C VAL A 112 2.73 29.34 -2.50
N SER A 113 2.73 28.66 -1.35
CA SER A 113 3.38 29.17 -0.15
C SER A 113 4.89 29.34 -0.33
N VAL A 114 5.58 28.41 -1.01
CA VAL A 114 7.01 28.54 -1.33
C VAL A 114 7.27 29.73 -2.27
N LEU A 115 6.40 29.95 -3.26
CA LEU A 115 6.51 31.10 -4.17
C LEU A 115 6.34 32.45 -3.44
N CYS A 116 5.44 32.53 -2.46
CA CYS A 116 5.17 33.77 -1.72
C CYS A 116 6.13 34.02 -0.56
N LEU A 117 6.60 32.98 0.13
CA LEU A 117 7.34 33.07 1.39
C LEU A 117 8.80 32.60 1.28
N GLY A 118 9.23 32.11 0.12
CA GLY A 118 10.58 31.57 -0.08
C GLY A 118 10.75 30.15 0.50
N SER A 119 11.92 29.85 1.07
CA SER A 119 12.22 28.50 1.56
C SER A 119 11.43 28.14 2.81
N ILE A 120 10.51 27.17 2.69
CA ILE A 120 9.75 26.64 3.81
C ILE A 120 10.45 25.40 4.35
N GLN A 121 10.89 25.44 5.62
CA GLN A 121 11.34 24.25 6.32
C GLN A 121 10.13 23.49 6.86
N LEU A 122 9.87 22.32 6.29
CA LEU A 122 8.75 21.48 6.65
C LEU A 122 9.19 20.42 7.67
N ASN A 123 8.53 20.40 8.82
CA ASN A 123 8.64 19.29 9.76
C ASN A 123 8.00 18.03 9.16
N VAL A 124 8.60 16.85 9.37
CA VAL A 124 8.16 15.57 8.81
C VAL A 124 6.93 15.01 9.56
N TYR A 125 6.76 15.33 10.84
CA TYR A 125 5.67 14.75 11.65
C TYR A 125 4.24 15.02 11.13
N PRO A 126 3.89 16.23 10.65
CA PRO A 126 2.60 16.48 10.01
C PRO A 126 2.34 15.60 8.78
N PHE A 127 3.35 15.34 7.96
CA PHE A 127 3.23 14.47 6.78
C PHE A 127 2.98 13.02 7.18
N ILE A 128 3.62 12.54 8.25
CA ILE A 128 3.34 11.21 8.81
C ILE A 128 1.87 11.12 9.23
N GLY A 129 1.34 12.14 9.92
CA GLY A 129 -0.07 12.21 10.31
C GLY A 129 -1.02 12.14 9.12
N VAL A 130 -0.73 12.88 8.05
CA VAL A 130 -1.51 12.87 6.79
C VAL A 130 -1.50 11.48 6.14
N VAL A 131 -0.35 10.79 6.12
CA VAL A 131 -0.24 9.42 5.60
C VAL A 131 -1.11 8.45 6.42
N TYR A 132 -1.06 8.53 7.75
CA TYR A 132 -1.92 7.69 8.58
C TYR A 132 -3.42 7.98 8.38
N ALA A 133 -3.81 9.25 8.27
CA ALA A 133 -5.18 9.64 7.98
C ALA A 133 -5.69 9.05 6.66
N MET A 134 -4.85 9.02 5.61
CA MET A 134 -5.19 8.38 4.34
C MET A 134 -5.35 6.86 4.46
N LEU A 135 -4.47 6.20 5.21
CA LEU A 135 -4.56 4.76 5.45
C LEU A 135 -5.83 4.41 6.23
N ILE A 136 -6.19 5.21 7.24
CA ILE A 136 -7.43 5.04 8.01
C ILE A 136 -8.66 5.29 7.12
N TYR A 137 -8.69 6.39 6.36
CA TYR A 137 -9.79 6.70 5.44
C TYR A 137 -10.01 5.57 4.44
N ARG A 138 -8.92 5.08 3.84
CA ARG A 138 -8.95 3.94 2.92
C ARG A 138 -9.50 2.70 3.59
N TRP A 139 -9.06 2.39 4.81
CA TRP A 139 -9.52 1.19 5.52
C TRP A 139 -11.00 1.26 5.89
N VAL A 140 -11.48 2.42 6.37
CA VAL A 140 -12.90 2.64 6.71
C VAL A 140 -13.77 2.51 5.46
N LYS A 141 -13.38 3.14 4.36
CA LYS A 141 -14.19 3.15 3.13
C LYS A 141 -14.18 1.81 2.38
N LEU A 142 -13.14 0.98 2.53
CA LEU A 142 -13.06 -0.37 1.95
C LEU A 142 -13.70 -1.48 2.80
N ARG A 143 -14.13 -1.17 4.03
CA ARG A 143 -14.89 -2.09 4.88
C ARG A 143 -16.41 -2.04 4.65
N LYS A 144 -16.94 -0.93 4.15
CA LYS A 144 -18.32 -0.84 3.63
C LYS A 144 -18.43 -1.60 2.32
#